data_AF-A0A4R5YDC6-F1
#
_entry.id   AF-A0A4R5YDC6-F1
#
_cell.length_a   1.000
_cell.length_b   1.000
_cell.length_c   1.000
_cell.angle_alpha   90.00
_cell.angle_beta   90.00
_cell.angle_gamma   90.00
#
_symmetry.space_group_name_H-M   'P 1'
#
loop_
_entity.id
_entity.type
_entity.pdbx_description
1 polymer ?
#
loop_
_entity_poly.entity_id
_entity_poly.type
_entity_poly.pdbx_seq_one_letter_code
_entity_poly.pdbx_strand_id
1 'polypeptide(L)'
;MNTTTPTTAPHFEWPDLITALISGTDLTRDQAYWAMDTIMSGEVSDVVIAGFLVALRAKGETVEELTGLADAMVGNARPVDIPGPALDIVGTGGDRLSSVNISTMSALVCAGAGAKVVKHGNRASSSKSGSADVLEALGVRLDQPVEMVESAARHVGITFLFAQTFHPSMRFAAAARSQLRVATAFNFLGPMTNPARVEASAVGVADPALAPLIAGVFAARGDRALVFRGADGLDELTVTAPSQVWEVRDGRVDQHDLEPLELGMPRATIEDLRGQDARYNAGVVERVLAGEKGHVRNAVLLNSAAGLVAFDPTAEGSFQDRMAAAVRRAEESVDSGAARAVLDRWISHTAR
;
A
#
# COMPACT_ATOMS: atom_id res chain seq x y z
N MET A 1 -50.23 9.33 -17.79
CA MET A 1 -49.84 8.69 -16.51
C MET A 1 -48.75 7.68 -16.85
N ASN A 2 -47.48 8.07 -16.68
CA ASN A 2 -46.35 7.16 -16.86
C ASN A 2 -45.97 6.69 -15.45
N THR A 3 -46.32 5.46 -15.11
CA THR A 3 -45.90 4.81 -13.87
C THR A 3 -44.49 4.29 -14.06
N THR A 4 -43.50 5.04 -13.58
CA THR A 4 -42.16 4.53 -13.34
C THR A 4 -42.23 3.48 -12.23
N THR A 5 -42.05 2.22 -12.61
CA THR A 5 -41.82 1.11 -11.67
C THR A 5 -40.54 1.42 -10.88
N PRO A 6 -40.55 1.39 -9.54
CA PRO A 6 -39.32 1.50 -8.78
C PRO A 6 -38.49 0.24 -9.04
N THR A 7 -37.31 0.40 -9.64
CA THR A 7 -36.31 -0.66 -9.72
C THR A 7 -35.95 -1.06 -8.30
N THR A 8 -36.45 -2.20 -7.83
CA THR A 8 -36.00 -2.83 -6.58
C THR A 8 -34.50 -3.04 -6.69
N ALA A 9 -33.75 -2.42 -5.78
CA ALA A 9 -32.33 -2.70 -5.64
C ALA A 9 -32.13 -4.22 -5.47
N PRO A 10 -31.06 -4.80 -6.05
CA PRO A 10 -30.79 -6.22 -5.87
C PRO A 10 -30.69 -6.55 -4.38
N HIS A 11 -31.44 -7.57 -3.95
CA HIS A 11 -31.38 -8.09 -2.59
C HIS A 11 -30.30 -9.18 -2.56
N PHE A 12 -29.18 -8.91 -1.87
CA PHE A 12 -28.13 -9.90 -1.65
C PHE A 12 -28.30 -10.55 -0.28
N GLU A 13 -27.94 -11.83 -0.18
CA GLU A 13 -28.09 -12.64 1.03
C GLU A 13 -26.83 -13.45 1.29
N TRP A 14 -26.42 -13.56 2.56
CA TRP A 14 -25.20 -14.26 2.95
C TRP A 14 -25.14 -15.73 2.51
N PRO A 15 -26.22 -16.53 2.66
CA PRO A 15 -26.21 -17.91 2.16
C PRO A 15 -25.91 -18.01 0.67
N ASP A 16 -26.48 -17.13 -0.15
CA ASP A 16 -26.30 -17.17 -1.61
C ASP A 16 -24.85 -16.86 -2.00
N LEU A 17 -24.25 -15.83 -1.40
CA LEU A 17 -22.86 -15.47 -1.66
C LEU A 17 -21.90 -16.59 -1.23
N ILE A 18 -22.09 -17.17 -0.04
CA ILE A 18 -21.22 -18.24 0.45
C ILE A 18 -21.41 -19.52 -0.39
N THR A 19 -22.64 -19.86 -0.79
CA THR A 19 -22.91 -21.00 -1.68
C THR A 19 -22.26 -20.81 -3.04
N ALA A 20 -22.29 -19.59 -3.61
CA ALA A 20 -21.60 -19.29 -4.87
C ALA A 20 -20.09 -19.52 -4.73
N LEU A 21 -19.46 -18.98 -3.69
CA LEU A 21 -18.03 -19.15 -3.43
C LEU A 21 -17.61 -20.60 -3.21
N ILE A 22 -18.37 -21.36 -2.41
CA ILE A 22 -18.15 -22.81 -2.19
C ILE A 22 -18.26 -23.59 -3.51
N SER A 23 -19.12 -23.14 -4.41
CA SER A 23 -19.32 -23.74 -5.75
C SER A 23 -18.28 -23.28 -6.77
N GLY A 24 -17.28 -22.48 -6.36
CA GLY A 24 -16.25 -21.92 -7.24
C GLY A 24 -16.75 -20.84 -8.20
N THR A 25 -17.88 -20.19 -7.89
CA THR A 25 -18.45 -19.11 -8.70
C THR A 25 -17.98 -17.76 -8.19
N ASP A 26 -17.51 -16.91 -9.11
CA ASP A 26 -17.07 -15.55 -8.80
C ASP A 26 -18.25 -14.66 -8.43
N LEU A 27 -18.05 -13.80 -7.44
CA LEU A 27 -19.00 -12.74 -7.10
C LEU A 27 -18.79 -11.54 -8.03
N THR A 28 -19.87 -10.82 -8.30
CA THR A 28 -19.78 -9.50 -8.94
C THR A 28 -19.17 -8.48 -7.98
N ARG A 29 -18.69 -7.35 -8.53
CA ARG A 29 -18.24 -6.21 -7.73
C ARG A 29 -19.30 -5.74 -6.73
N ASP A 30 -20.56 -5.67 -7.13
CA ASP A 30 -21.67 -5.23 -6.27
C ASP A 30 -21.93 -6.21 -5.12
N GLN A 31 -21.85 -7.52 -5.38
CA GLN A 31 -21.97 -8.55 -4.35
C GLN A 31 -20.82 -8.47 -3.35
N ALA A 32 -19.59 -8.31 -3.84
CA ALA A 32 -18.41 -8.16 -2.98
C ALA A 32 -18.46 -6.86 -2.16
N TYR A 33 -18.88 -5.75 -2.78
CA TYR A 33 -19.11 -4.49 -2.08
C TYR A 33 -20.13 -4.66 -0.97
N TRP A 34 -21.30 -5.23 -1.25
CA TRP A 34 -22.33 -5.48 -0.26
C TRP A 34 -21.85 -6.37 0.89
N ALA A 35 -21.11 -7.43 0.58
CA ALA A 35 -20.55 -8.32 1.59
C ALA A 35 -19.61 -7.56 2.54
N MET A 36 -18.70 -6.74 2.00
CA MET A 36 -17.79 -5.97 2.83
C MET A 36 -18.51 -4.85 3.59
N ASP A 37 -19.45 -4.14 2.97
CA ASP A 37 -20.20 -3.06 3.60
C ASP A 37 -21.01 -3.55 4.82
N THR A 38 -21.69 -4.69 4.68
CA THR A 38 -22.41 -5.34 5.79
C THR A 38 -21.47 -5.87 6.88
N ILE A 39 -20.27 -6.36 6.53
CA ILE A 39 -19.24 -6.65 7.53
C ILE A 39 -18.84 -5.38 8.30
N MET A 40 -18.67 -4.26 7.59
CA MET A 40 -18.25 -2.98 8.16
C MET A 40 -19.35 -2.26 8.95
N SER A 41 -20.63 -2.62 8.77
CA SER A 41 -21.74 -2.12 9.60
C SER A 41 -21.80 -2.79 10.97
N GLY A 42 -21.16 -3.96 11.13
CA GLY A 42 -21.17 -4.73 12.38
C GLY A 42 -22.40 -5.61 12.57
N GLU A 43 -23.21 -5.81 11.53
CA GLU A 43 -24.45 -6.61 11.57
C GLU A 43 -24.20 -8.10 11.32
N VAL A 44 -22.97 -8.49 10.96
CA VAL A 44 -22.62 -9.84 10.52
C VAL A 44 -21.86 -10.59 11.61
N SER A 45 -22.28 -11.82 11.92
CA SER A 45 -21.61 -12.65 12.92
C SER A 45 -20.21 -13.10 12.47
N ASP A 46 -19.31 -13.30 13.43
CA ASP A 46 -17.96 -13.81 13.19
C ASP A 46 -17.92 -15.13 12.39
N VAL A 47 -18.92 -16.00 12.58
CA VAL A 47 -19.04 -17.28 11.87
C VAL A 47 -19.27 -17.08 10.38
N VAL A 48 -20.17 -16.15 10.03
CA VAL A 48 -20.47 -15.81 8.63
C VAL A 48 -19.27 -15.11 7.98
N ILE A 49 -18.63 -14.18 8.69
CA ILE A 49 -17.40 -13.52 8.25
C ILE A 49 -16.32 -14.56 7.95
N ALA A 50 -16.08 -15.49 8.88
CA ALA A 50 -15.08 -16.53 8.71
C ALA A 50 -15.40 -17.45 7.52
N GLY A 51 -16.66 -17.87 7.38
CA GLY A 51 -17.13 -18.69 6.26
C GLY A 51 -16.91 -18.01 4.91
N PHE A 52 -17.28 -16.74 4.80
CA PHE A 52 -17.05 -15.93 3.60
C PHE A 52 -15.56 -15.82 3.26
N LEU A 53 -14.73 -15.44 4.22
CA LEU A 53 -13.29 -15.24 4.00
C LEU A 53 -12.56 -16.53 3.58
N VAL A 54 -12.93 -17.66 4.18
CA VAL A 54 -12.36 -18.96 3.82
C VAL A 54 -12.85 -19.41 2.45
N ALA A 55 -14.14 -19.28 2.15
CA ALA A 55 -14.69 -19.66 0.85
C ALA A 55 -14.10 -18.82 -0.29
N LEU A 56 -14.00 -17.50 -0.11
CA LEU A 56 -13.42 -16.58 -1.08
C LEU A 56 -11.94 -16.93 -1.35
N ARG A 57 -11.16 -17.11 -0.29
CA ARG A 57 -9.74 -17.48 -0.43
C ARG A 57 -9.55 -18.86 -1.08
N ALA A 58 -10.41 -19.83 -0.75
CA ALA A 58 -10.33 -21.17 -1.32
C ALA A 58 -10.70 -21.19 -2.80
N LYS A 59 -11.66 -20.36 -3.23
CA LYS A 59 -11.97 -20.13 -4.64
C LYS A 59 -10.82 -19.46 -5.38
N GLY A 60 -10.16 -18.51 -4.73
CA GLY A 60 -9.22 -17.56 -5.34
C GLY A 60 -9.96 -16.29 -5.75
N GLU A 61 -9.39 -15.14 -5.42
CA GLU A 61 -10.04 -13.85 -5.59
C GLU A 61 -9.92 -13.32 -7.04
N THR A 62 -10.93 -12.55 -7.49
CA THR A 62 -10.90 -11.86 -8.79
C THR A 62 -10.71 -10.34 -8.63
N VAL A 63 -10.34 -9.66 -9.72
CA VAL A 63 -10.22 -8.19 -9.74
C VAL A 63 -11.53 -7.51 -9.33
N GLU A 64 -12.68 -7.99 -9.81
CA GLU A 64 -13.99 -7.42 -9.48
C GLU A 64 -14.33 -7.56 -8.00
N GLU A 65 -14.06 -8.75 -7.44
CA GLU A 65 -14.24 -9.01 -6.01
C GLU A 65 -13.36 -8.08 -5.18
N LEU A 66 -12.05 -8.02 -5.47
CA LEU A 66 -11.12 -7.17 -4.76
C LEU A 66 -11.48 -5.69 -4.85
N THR A 67 -11.94 -5.23 -6.02
CA THR A 67 -12.39 -3.87 -6.23
C THR A 67 -13.60 -3.56 -5.34
N GLY A 68 -14.61 -4.43 -5.33
CA GLY A 68 -15.80 -4.27 -4.49
C GLY A 68 -15.48 -4.23 -2.99
N LEU A 69 -14.65 -5.17 -2.52
CA LEU A 69 -14.20 -5.21 -1.12
C LEU A 69 -13.42 -3.94 -0.74
N ALA A 70 -12.46 -3.52 -1.57
CA ALA A 70 -11.64 -2.34 -1.28
C ALA A 70 -12.47 -1.04 -1.30
N ASP A 71 -13.41 -0.90 -2.23
CA ASP A 71 -14.27 0.28 -2.33
C ASP A 71 -15.21 0.41 -1.12
N ALA A 72 -15.77 -0.71 -0.65
CA ALA A 72 -16.59 -0.73 0.57
C ALA A 72 -15.76 -0.36 1.82
N MET A 73 -14.52 -0.86 1.93
CA MET A 73 -13.62 -0.46 3.01
C MET A 73 -13.32 1.03 3.00
N VAL A 74 -13.03 1.61 1.83
CA VAL A 74 -12.80 3.07 1.71
C VAL A 74 -14.09 3.86 1.99
N GLY A 75 -15.25 3.37 1.55
CA GLY A 75 -16.55 3.99 1.85
C GLY A 75 -16.89 4.04 3.34
N ASN A 76 -16.37 3.09 4.12
CA ASN A 76 -16.52 3.01 5.57
C ASN A 76 -15.33 3.62 6.36
N ALA A 77 -14.34 4.20 5.66
CA ALA A 77 -13.21 4.85 6.30
C ALA A 77 -13.61 6.23 6.86
N ARG A 78 -12.83 6.74 7.80
CA ARG A 78 -12.95 8.15 8.20
C ARG A 78 -12.60 9.04 6.99
N PRO A 79 -13.44 10.02 6.65
CA PRO A 79 -13.16 10.93 5.54
C PRO A 79 -11.85 11.71 5.75
N VAL A 80 -11.13 11.93 4.65
CA VAL A 80 -9.91 12.73 4.57
C VAL A 80 -9.95 13.52 3.27
N ASP A 81 -9.72 14.83 3.33
CA ASP A 81 -9.64 15.70 2.15
C ASP A 81 -8.21 16.21 1.93
N ILE A 82 -7.52 15.59 0.97
CA ILE A 82 -6.18 15.98 0.53
C ILE A 82 -6.25 16.22 -0.98
N PRO A 83 -6.40 17.48 -1.43
CA PRO A 83 -6.64 17.77 -2.83
C PRO A 83 -5.38 17.62 -3.69
N GLY A 84 -5.59 17.18 -4.93
CA GLY A 84 -4.59 17.07 -5.98
C GLY A 84 -3.69 15.83 -5.84
N PRO A 85 -2.87 15.54 -6.86
CA PRO A 85 -2.19 14.25 -7.00
C PRO A 85 -1.37 13.88 -5.78
N ALA A 86 -1.54 12.66 -5.31
CA ALA A 86 -0.79 12.08 -4.20
C ALA A 86 -0.24 10.69 -4.52
N LEU A 87 0.79 10.30 -3.78
CA LEU A 87 1.47 9.01 -3.87
C LEU A 87 1.32 8.24 -2.56
N ASP A 88 0.98 6.95 -2.63
CA ASP A 88 1.21 5.99 -1.56
C ASP A 88 2.34 5.02 -1.95
N ILE A 89 3.13 4.60 -0.96
CA ILE A 89 4.20 3.62 -1.13
C ILE A 89 4.04 2.63 0.01
N VAL A 90 3.62 1.41 -0.30
CA VAL A 90 3.15 0.46 0.71
C VAL A 90 3.31 -0.98 0.22
N GLY A 91 3.48 -1.91 1.13
CA GLY A 91 3.50 -3.34 0.84
C GLY A 91 2.27 -4.04 1.41
N THR A 92 1.93 -5.21 0.89
CA THR A 92 0.95 -6.11 1.54
C THR A 92 1.46 -6.61 2.89
N GLY A 93 2.77 -6.59 3.12
CA GLY A 93 3.46 -7.32 4.17
C GLY A 93 3.39 -8.83 3.94
N GLY A 94 3.84 -9.57 4.96
CA GLY A 94 3.71 -11.03 5.00
C GLY A 94 4.82 -11.81 4.28
N ASP A 95 5.87 -11.13 3.80
CA ASP A 95 7.08 -11.74 3.22
C ASP A 95 7.88 -12.61 4.22
N ARG A 96 7.73 -12.33 5.53
CA ARG A 96 8.45 -12.94 6.66
C ARG A 96 9.97 -12.75 6.61
N LEU A 97 10.48 -11.87 5.77
CA LEU A 97 11.92 -11.62 5.62
C LEU A 97 12.43 -10.54 6.58
N SER A 98 11.52 -9.77 7.20
CA SER A 98 11.82 -8.80 8.25
C SER A 98 12.90 -7.79 7.83
N SER A 99 12.76 -7.23 6.64
CA SER A 99 13.62 -6.16 6.16
C SER A 99 13.47 -4.88 7.00
N VAL A 100 14.41 -3.95 6.86
CA VAL A 100 14.24 -2.56 7.32
C VAL A 100 13.03 -1.93 6.60
N ASN A 101 12.45 -0.87 7.17
CA ASN A 101 11.23 -0.25 6.63
C ASN A 101 11.47 0.56 5.33
N ILE A 102 11.78 -0.14 4.24
CA ILE A 102 12.10 0.40 2.91
C ILE A 102 11.00 1.35 2.43
N SER A 103 9.75 0.90 2.35
CA SER A 103 8.63 1.77 1.96
C SER A 103 8.42 3.02 2.83
N THR A 104 8.92 3.05 4.07
CA THR A 104 8.87 4.25 4.94
C THR A 104 9.99 5.22 4.59
N MET A 105 11.20 4.71 4.38
CA MET A 105 12.31 5.52 3.88
C MET A 105 12.01 6.07 2.47
N SER A 106 11.46 5.25 1.58
CA SER A 106 11.09 5.67 0.22
C SER A 106 10.01 6.74 0.21
N ALA A 107 9.04 6.69 1.12
CA ALA A 107 8.04 7.75 1.27
C ALA A 107 8.68 9.12 1.57
N LEU A 108 9.68 9.16 2.46
CA LEU A 108 10.42 10.39 2.79
C LEU A 108 11.26 10.88 1.60
N VAL A 109 11.88 9.96 0.86
CA VAL A 109 12.69 10.27 -0.32
C VAL A 109 11.81 10.78 -1.48
N CYS A 110 10.66 10.17 -1.75
CA CYS A 110 9.72 10.66 -2.75
C CYS A 110 9.18 12.05 -2.39
N ALA A 111 8.88 12.29 -1.11
CA ALA A 111 8.48 13.61 -0.63
C ALA A 111 9.59 14.67 -0.79
N GLY A 112 10.84 14.30 -0.50
CA GLY A 112 11.99 15.17 -0.74
C GLY A 112 12.27 15.45 -2.22
N ALA A 113 11.91 14.50 -3.10
CA ALA A 113 11.95 14.66 -4.55
C ALA A 113 10.73 15.42 -5.13
N GLY A 114 9.83 15.92 -4.27
CA GLY A 114 8.71 16.80 -4.65
C GLY A 114 7.37 16.10 -4.87
N ALA A 115 7.26 14.78 -4.64
CA ALA A 115 5.96 14.12 -4.66
C ALA A 115 5.17 14.45 -3.40
N LYS A 116 3.85 14.62 -3.50
CA LYS A 116 2.98 14.66 -2.32
C LYS A 116 2.72 13.24 -1.86
N VAL A 117 3.12 12.88 -0.65
CA VAL A 117 2.99 11.50 -0.16
C VAL A 117 1.90 11.41 0.90
N VAL A 118 0.94 10.50 0.69
CA VAL A 118 -0.10 10.17 1.67
C VAL A 118 0.04 8.69 1.96
N LYS A 119 0.94 8.36 2.89
CA LYS A 119 1.26 6.96 3.18
C LYS A 119 0.16 6.34 4.04
N HIS A 120 -0.43 5.23 3.59
CA HIS A 120 -1.30 4.42 4.44
C HIS A 120 -0.47 3.32 5.11
N GLY A 121 -0.71 3.08 6.40
CA GLY A 121 0.07 2.06 7.09
C GLY A 121 -0.46 1.69 8.46
N ASN A 122 0.18 0.69 9.05
CA ASN A 122 -0.19 0.15 10.35
C ASN A 122 1.06 -0.15 11.20
N ARG A 123 0.83 -0.55 12.45
CA ARG A 123 1.84 -1.20 13.29
C ARG A 123 2.14 -2.61 12.76
N ALA A 124 3.27 -3.17 13.17
CA ALA A 124 3.62 -4.54 12.80
C ALA A 124 2.52 -5.55 13.21
N SER A 125 2.16 -6.44 12.28
CA SER A 125 1.33 -7.63 12.56
C SER A 125 2.18 -8.90 12.68
N SER A 126 3.24 -9.01 11.88
CA SER A 126 4.15 -10.17 11.85
C SER A 126 5.65 -9.82 11.81
N SER A 127 6.01 -8.56 11.55
CA SER A 127 7.41 -8.09 11.60
C SER A 127 7.79 -7.62 13.01
N LYS A 128 9.07 -7.30 13.22
CA LYS A 128 9.55 -6.70 14.48
C LYS A 128 9.20 -5.21 14.62
N SER A 129 8.91 -4.53 13.50
CA SER A 129 8.55 -3.10 13.48
C SER A 129 7.76 -2.74 12.22
N GLY A 130 6.62 -2.08 12.40
CA GLY A 130 5.80 -1.53 11.31
C GLY A 130 6.19 -0.09 10.97
N SER A 131 5.57 0.48 9.94
CA SER A 131 5.81 1.88 9.55
C SER A 131 5.42 2.86 10.66
N ALA A 132 4.30 2.60 11.34
CA ALA A 132 3.86 3.44 12.46
C ALA A 132 4.87 3.45 13.61
N ASP A 133 5.41 2.27 13.96
CA ASP A 133 6.35 2.11 15.07
C ASP A 133 7.68 2.87 14.80
N VAL A 134 8.17 2.84 13.56
CA VAL A 134 9.38 3.60 13.16
C VAL A 134 9.13 5.10 13.12
N LEU A 135 7.99 5.55 12.58
CA LEU A 135 7.66 6.97 12.52
C LEU A 135 7.56 7.59 13.92
N GLU A 136 6.94 6.87 14.87
CA GLU A 136 6.92 7.30 16.28
C GLU A 136 8.32 7.32 16.90
N ALA A 137 9.16 6.32 16.62
CA ALA A 137 10.54 6.28 17.09
C ALA A 137 11.41 7.42 16.52
N LEU A 138 11.07 7.92 15.33
CA LEU A 138 11.68 9.12 14.73
C LEU A 138 11.12 10.43 15.31
N GLY A 139 10.05 10.39 16.11
CA GLY A 139 9.43 11.55 16.74
C GLY A 139 8.23 12.14 16.00
N VAL A 140 7.71 11.47 14.96
CA VAL A 140 6.45 11.86 14.31
C VAL A 140 5.29 11.43 15.20
N ARG A 141 4.44 12.37 15.59
CA ARG A 141 3.22 12.05 16.35
C ARG A 141 2.11 11.59 15.41
N LEU A 142 1.62 10.37 15.63
CA LEU A 142 0.54 9.77 14.82
C LEU A 142 -0.86 9.92 15.46
N ASP A 143 -0.91 10.36 16.71
CA ASP A 143 -2.11 10.63 17.49
C ASP A 143 -2.67 12.04 17.22
N GLN A 144 -2.80 12.41 15.94
CA GLN A 144 -3.18 13.74 15.51
C GLN A 144 -4.66 13.81 15.10
N PRO A 145 -5.34 14.96 15.32
CA PRO A 145 -6.63 15.24 14.71
C PRO A 145 -6.55 15.14 13.17
N VAL A 146 -7.66 14.79 12.51
CA VAL A 146 -7.71 14.59 11.05
C VAL A 146 -7.26 15.85 10.31
N GLU A 147 -7.62 17.02 10.82
CA GLU A 147 -7.27 18.32 10.24
C GLU A 147 -5.75 18.54 10.21
N MET A 148 -5.03 18.06 11.24
CA MET A 148 -3.57 18.12 11.31
C MET A 148 -2.93 17.09 10.37
N VAL A 149 -3.53 15.91 10.23
CA VAL A 149 -3.10 14.90 9.26
C VAL A 149 -3.23 15.42 7.81
N GLU A 150 -4.34 16.07 7.46
CA GLU A 150 -4.54 16.72 6.17
C GLU A 150 -3.58 17.90 5.96
N SER A 151 -3.39 18.71 7.00
CA SER A 151 -2.50 19.87 6.98
C SER A 151 -1.04 19.47 6.73
N ALA A 152 -0.59 18.33 7.25
CA ALA A 152 0.76 17.82 7.01
C ALA A 152 1.01 17.55 5.52
N ALA A 153 0.04 16.93 4.83
CA ALA A 153 0.15 16.69 3.38
C ALA A 153 0.29 17.99 2.58
N ARG A 154 -0.40 19.06 3.01
CA ARG A 154 -0.35 20.38 2.36
C ARG A 154 0.94 21.16 2.66
N HIS A 155 1.39 21.19 3.91
CA HIS A 155 2.48 22.07 4.35
C HIS A 155 3.86 21.40 4.41
N VAL A 156 3.89 20.08 4.64
CA VAL A 156 5.13 19.31 4.72
C VAL A 156 5.41 18.60 3.39
N GLY A 157 4.36 18.22 2.67
CA GLY A 157 4.42 17.38 1.46
C GLY A 157 4.26 15.89 1.76
N ILE A 158 4.09 15.51 3.03
CA ILE A 158 3.87 14.13 3.45
C ILE A 158 2.89 14.06 4.62
N THR A 159 2.09 13.00 4.68
CA THR A 159 1.32 12.61 5.85
C THR A 159 1.23 11.09 5.98
N PHE A 160 0.70 10.63 7.12
CA PHE A 160 0.48 9.22 7.42
C PHE A 160 -0.95 8.98 7.87
N LEU A 161 -1.66 8.13 7.13
CA LEU A 161 -2.99 7.66 7.50
C LEU A 161 -2.83 6.36 8.29
N PHE A 162 -2.95 6.45 9.63
CA PHE A 162 -2.84 5.28 10.48
C PHE A 162 -4.10 4.41 10.36
N ALA A 163 -3.97 3.18 9.87
CA ALA A 163 -5.10 2.30 9.55
C ALA A 163 -6.05 2.09 10.74
N GLN A 164 -5.55 2.02 11.98
CA GLN A 164 -6.39 1.86 13.17
C GLN A 164 -7.28 3.09 13.44
N THR A 165 -6.83 4.27 13.05
CA THR A 165 -7.59 5.52 13.16
C THR A 165 -8.60 5.63 12.02
N PHE A 166 -8.16 5.39 10.79
CA PHE A 166 -8.94 5.69 9.59
C PHE A 166 -9.89 4.55 9.16
N HIS A 167 -9.68 3.32 9.61
CA HIS A 167 -10.57 2.18 9.34
C HIS A 167 -11.21 1.63 10.62
N PRO A 168 -12.01 2.43 11.36
CA PRO A 168 -12.53 2.02 12.66
C PRO A 168 -13.50 0.83 12.60
N SER A 169 -14.14 0.61 11.45
CA SER A 169 -15.06 -0.52 11.20
C SER A 169 -14.35 -1.86 11.06
N MET A 170 -13.02 -1.86 10.87
CA MET A 170 -12.22 -3.09 10.84
C MET A 170 -12.29 -3.89 12.15
N ARG A 171 -12.72 -3.28 13.25
CA ARG A 171 -12.97 -3.97 14.53
C ARG A 171 -14.01 -5.07 14.40
N PHE A 172 -14.99 -4.94 13.49
CA PHE A 172 -16.06 -5.90 13.31
C PHE A 172 -15.58 -7.22 12.67
N ALA A 173 -14.50 -7.18 11.89
CA ALA A 173 -13.87 -8.38 11.34
C ALA A 173 -12.70 -8.90 12.20
N ALA A 174 -12.32 -8.22 13.29
CA ALA A 174 -11.10 -8.50 14.03
C ALA A 174 -11.13 -9.87 14.73
N ALA A 175 -12.26 -10.23 15.35
CA ALA A 175 -12.42 -11.49 16.05
C ALA A 175 -12.32 -12.68 15.08
N ALA A 176 -13.13 -12.71 14.02
CA ALA A 176 -13.04 -13.72 12.96
C ALA A 176 -11.61 -13.88 12.41
N ARG A 177 -10.93 -12.79 12.06
CA ARG A 177 -9.56 -12.82 11.54
C ARG A 177 -8.55 -13.38 12.55
N SER A 178 -8.62 -12.95 13.81
CA SER A 178 -7.69 -13.39 14.86
C SER A 178 -7.86 -14.87 15.23
N GLN A 179 -9.07 -15.41 15.08
CA GLN A 179 -9.38 -16.82 15.31
C GLN A 179 -8.97 -17.70 14.12
N LEU A 180 -9.18 -17.24 12.88
CA LEU A 180 -8.78 -17.96 11.67
C LEU A 180 -7.26 -18.17 11.57
N ARG A 181 -6.45 -17.13 11.89
CA ARG A 181 -4.98 -17.16 11.82
C ARG A 181 -4.38 -17.58 10.48
N VAL A 182 -5.15 -17.43 9.40
CA VAL A 182 -4.71 -17.66 8.02
C VAL A 182 -4.83 -16.37 7.22
N ALA A 183 -4.06 -16.26 6.14
CA ALA A 183 -4.16 -15.14 5.23
C ALA A 183 -5.50 -15.21 4.46
N THR A 184 -6.22 -14.09 4.43
CA THR A 184 -7.52 -13.93 3.74
C THR A 184 -7.50 -12.64 2.93
N ALA A 185 -8.64 -12.23 2.38
CA ALA A 185 -8.70 -10.99 1.61
C ALA A 185 -8.21 -9.75 2.38
N PHE A 186 -8.49 -9.68 3.68
CA PHE A 186 -8.02 -8.59 4.52
C PHE A 186 -6.50 -8.46 4.64
N ASN A 187 -5.72 -9.47 4.27
CA ASN A 187 -4.26 -9.39 4.32
C ASN A 187 -3.66 -8.60 3.15
N PHE A 188 -4.38 -8.48 2.05
CA PHE A 188 -3.88 -7.84 0.83
C PHE A 188 -4.67 -6.60 0.42
N LEU A 189 -5.81 -6.31 1.06
CA LEU A 189 -6.62 -5.12 0.77
C LEU A 189 -5.97 -3.80 1.26
N GLY A 190 -4.98 -3.87 2.16
CA GLY A 190 -4.36 -2.69 2.78
C GLY A 190 -3.87 -1.63 1.76
N PRO A 191 -3.07 -2.01 0.75
CA PRO A 191 -2.61 -1.09 -0.29
C PRO A 191 -3.71 -0.42 -1.13
N MET A 192 -4.87 -1.07 -1.28
CA MET A 192 -5.98 -0.57 -2.12
C MET A 192 -7.02 0.24 -1.32
N THR A 193 -6.78 0.43 -0.03
CA THR A 193 -7.75 1.02 0.91
C THR A 193 -7.22 2.28 1.58
N ASN A 194 -6.30 3.00 0.92
CA ASN A 194 -5.89 4.32 1.36
C ASN A 194 -7.12 5.26 1.40
N PRO A 195 -7.51 5.79 2.58
CA PRO A 195 -8.71 6.62 2.73
C PRO A 195 -8.71 7.88 1.86
N ALA A 196 -7.54 8.41 1.51
CA ALA A 196 -7.41 9.60 0.68
C ALA A 196 -7.59 9.32 -0.83
N ARG A 197 -7.75 8.05 -1.24
CA ARG A 197 -7.91 7.65 -2.67
C ARG A 197 -6.83 8.27 -3.57
N VAL A 198 -5.57 8.04 -3.21
CA VAL A 198 -4.42 8.55 -3.98
C VAL A 198 -4.45 8.06 -5.43
N GLU A 199 -4.05 8.91 -6.36
CA GLU A 199 -4.06 8.62 -7.80
C GLU A 199 -2.79 7.91 -8.28
N ALA A 200 -1.77 7.82 -7.43
CA ALA A 200 -0.52 7.12 -7.69
C ALA A 200 -0.15 6.18 -6.54
N SER A 201 0.28 4.96 -6.85
CA SER A 201 0.73 3.98 -5.83
C SER A 201 1.95 3.17 -6.26
N ALA A 202 2.92 2.97 -5.36
CA ALA A 202 3.94 1.95 -5.49
C ALA A 202 3.63 0.83 -4.49
N VAL A 203 3.31 -0.36 -4.99
CA VAL A 203 2.75 -1.45 -4.18
C VAL A 203 3.58 -2.71 -4.27
N GLY A 204 4.19 -3.07 -3.16
CA GLY A 204 4.86 -4.36 -3.01
C GLY A 204 3.89 -5.48 -2.66
N VAL A 205 4.06 -6.64 -3.28
CA VAL A 205 3.19 -7.80 -3.07
C VAL A 205 3.99 -9.07 -2.84
N ALA A 206 3.81 -9.70 -1.68
CA ALA A 206 4.56 -10.91 -1.30
C ALA A 206 4.11 -12.18 -2.06
N ASP A 207 2.83 -12.24 -2.47
CA ASP A 207 2.22 -13.40 -3.13
C ASP A 207 2.18 -13.21 -4.66
N PRO A 208 2.74 -14.14 -5.46
CA PRO A 208 2.76 -13.98 -6.92
C PRO A 208 1.37 -14.00 -7.54
N ALA A 209 0.42 -14.71 -6.95
CA ALA A 209 -0.93 -14.81 -7.49
C ALA A 209 -1.71 -13.51 -7.30
N LEU A 210 -1.36 -12.71 -6.28
CA LEU A 210 -2.07 -11.47 -5.94
C LEU A 210 -1.55 -10.25 -6.68
N ALA A 211 -0.27 -10.21 -7.05
CA ALA A 211 0.32 -9.06 -7.73
C ALA A 211 -0.44 -8.63 -9.01
N PRO A 212 -0.77 -9.53 -9.96
CA PRO A 212 -1.55 -9.15 -11.13
C PRO A 212 -2.99 -8.72 -10.79
N LEU A 213 -3.59 -9.29 -9.74
CA LEU A 213 -4.94 -8.92 -9.30
C LEU A 213 -4.97 -7.49 -8.73
N ILE A 214 -4.00 -7.16 -7.87
CA ILE A 214 -3.85 -5.81 -7.30
C ILE A 214 -3.60 -4.79 -8.41
N ALA A 215 -2.75 -5.11 -9.40
CA ALA A 215 -2.54 -4.26 -10.56
C ALA A 215 -3.85 -4.05 -11.35
N GLY A 216 -4.65 -5.12 -11.51
CA GLY A 216 -5.97 -5.04 -12.13
C GLY A 216 -6.96 -4.13 -11.38
N VAL A 217 -6.94 -4.11 -10.05
CA VAL A 217 -7.80 -3.21 -9.25
C VAL A 217 -7.42 -1.75 -9.49
N PHE A 218 -6.13 -1.41 -9.48
CA PHE A 218 -5.69 -0.05 -9.81
C PHE A 218 -6.05 0.33 -11.25
N ALA A 219 -5.93 -0.61 -12.20
CA ALA A 219 -6.31 -0.37 -13.59
C ALA A 219 -7.82 -0.10 -13.73
N ALA A 220 -8.66 -0.88 -13.05
CA ALA A 220 -10.11 -0.69 -13.04
C ALA A 220 -10.56 0.66 -12.46
N ARG A 221 -9.75 1.24 -11.56
CA ARG A 221 -9.97 2.59 -11.00
C ARG A 221 -9.44 3.72 -11.88
N GLY A 222 -8.61 3.41 -12.87
CA GLY A 222 -7.90 4.42 -13.67
C GLY A 222 -6.74 5.08 -12.92
N ASP A 223 -6.26 4.45 -11.85
CA ASP A 223 -5.12 4.93 -11.07
C ASP A 223 -3.81 4.68 -11.81
N ARG A 224 -2.74 5.35 -11.39
CA ARG A 224 -1.37 5.03 -11.80
C ARG A 224 -0.72 4.18 -10.73
N ALA A 225 -0.09 3.07 -11.09
CA ALA A 225 0.60 2.28 -10.09
C ALA A 225 1.80 1.55 -10.67
N LEU A 226 2.81 1.30 -9.82
CA LEU A 226 3.75 0.22 -10.03
C LEU A 226 3.51 -0.82 -8.95
N VAL A 227 2.92 -1.95 -9.34
CA VAL A 227 2.81 -3.13 -8.46
C VAL A 227 4.03 -3.99 -8.72
N PHE A 228 4.70 -4.50 -7.69
CA PHE A 228 5.94 -5.23 -7.88
C PHE A 228 6.16 -6.34 -6.85
N ARG A 229 7.06 -7.24 -7.21
CA ARG A 229 7.50 -8.36 -6.37
C ARG A 229 8.94 -8.74 -6.68
N GLY A 230 9.78 -8.83 -5.65
CA GLY A 230 11.11 -9.41 -5.76
C GLY A 230 11.05 -10.91 -6.02
N ALA A 231 11.91 -11.44 -6.89
CA ALA A 231 12.03 -12.88 -7.12
C ALA A 231 12.55 -13.65 -5.88
N ASP A 232 13.10 -12.93 -4.90
CA ASP A 232 13.46 -13.42 -3.57
C ASP A 232 12.25 -13.55 -2.62
N GLY A 233 11.06 -13.10 -3.04
CA GLY A 233 9.82 -13.15 -2.27
C GLY A 233 9.52 -11.91 -1.44
N LEU A 234 10.36 -10.88 -1.49
CA LEU A 234 10.08 -9.59 -0.83
C LEU A 234 8.88 -8.90 -1.48
N ASP A 235 8.06 -8.25 -0.65
CA ASP A 235 7.08 -7.27 -1.08
C ASP A 235 7.71 -5.86 -1.19
N GLU A 236 8.91 -5.81 -1.77
CA GLU A 236 9.67 -4.61 -2.06
C GLU A 236 10.39 -4.85 -3.40
N LEU A 237 10.70 -3.79 -4.18
CA LEU A 237 11.75 -3.94 -5.19
C LEU A 237 13.06 -4.22 -4.47
N THR A 238 13.66 -5.36 -4.80
CA THR A 238 14.83 -5.87 -4.10
C THR A 238 16.11 -5.57 -4.85
N VAL A 239 17.23 -5.50 -4.13
CA VAL A 239 18.58 -5.48 -4.71
C VAL A 239 19.25 -6.87 -4.62
N THR A 240 18.56 -7.90 -4.13
CA THR A 240 19.14 -9.24 -4.01
C THR A 240 18.92 -10.08 -5.28
N ALA A 241 17.82 -9.81 -6.00
CA ALA A 241 17.34 -10.59 -7.14
C ALA A 241 16.63 -9.68 -8.17
N PRO A 242 16.32 -10.16 -9.38
CA PRO A 242 15.39 -9.48 -10.28
C PRO A 242 14.00 -9.30 -9.62
N SER A 243 13.23 -8.34 -10.11
CA SER A 243 11.84 -8.11 -9.70
C SER A 243 10.90 -8.14 -10.91
N GLN A 244 9.68 -8.64 -10.71
CA GLN A 244 8.59 -8.45 -11.67
C GLN A 244 7.82 -7.18 -11.29
N VAL A 245 7.45 -6.40 -12.30
CA VAL A 245 6.73 -5.15 -12.16
C VAL A 245 5.52 -5.14 -13.10
N TRP A 246 4.38 -4.72 -12.59
CA TRP A 246 3.16 -4.44 -13.34
C TRP A 246 2.93 -2.94 -13.30
N GLU A 247 3.20 -2.26 -14.41
CA GLU A 247 2.91 -0.84 -14.59
C GLU A 247 1.45 -0.65 -14.96
N VAL A 248 0.75 0.12 -14.15
CA VAL A 248 -0.65 0.50 -14.34
C VAL A 248 -0.71 1.96 -14.77
N ARG A 249 -1.31 2.20 -15.93
CA ARG A 249 -1.56 3.55 -16.46
C ARG A 249 -2.69 3.50 -17.48
N ASP A 250 -3.55 4.51 -17.48
CA ASP A 250 -4.67 4.66 -18.44
C ASP A 250 -5.57 3.42 -18.54
N GLY A 251 -5.81 2.76 -17.39
CA GLY A 251 -6.61 1.54 -17.30
C GLY A 251 -5.98 0.28 -17.91
N ARG A 252 -4.67 0.33 -18.23
CA ARG A 252 -3.90 -0.79 -18.78
C ARG A 252 -2.85 -1.27 -17.80
N VAL A 253 -2.47 -2.53 -17.93
CA VAL A 253 -1.38 -3.15 -17.16
C VAL A 253 -0.33 -3.68 -18.15
N ASP A 254 0.88 -3.14 -18.08
CA ASP A 254 2.04 -3.62 -18.82
C ASP A 254 3.03 -4.28 -17.84
N GLN A 255 3.62 -5.41 -18.23
CA GLN A 255 4.54 -6.17 -17.37
C GLN A 255 6.00 -5.93 -17.78
N HIS A 256 6.85 -5.77 -16.79
CA HIS A 256 8.29 -5.55 -16.94
C HIS A 256 9.08 -6.44 -15.98
N ASP A 257 10.29 -6.81 -16.40
CA ASP A 257 11.32 -7.33 -15.52
C ASP A 257 12.29 -6.19 -15.19
N LEU A 258 12.73 -6.14 -13.93
CA LEU A 258 13.69 -5.16 -13.45
C LEU A 258 14.88 -5.87 -12.82
N GLU A 259 16.08 -5.60 -13.34
CA GLU A 259 17.35 -6.08 -12.80
C GLU A 259 18.09 -4.90 -12.14
N PRO A 260 18.27 -4.88 -10.80
CA PRO A 260 18.96 -3.80 -10.09
C PRO A 260 20.37 -3.51 -10.60
N LEU A 261 21.08 -4.53 -11.11
CA LEU A 261 22.42 -4.35 -11.68
C LEU A 261 22.43 -3.40 -12.89
N GLU A 262 21.35 -3.36 -13.67
CA GLU A 262 21.22 -2.44 -14.82
C GLU A 262 21.11 -0.97 -14.39
N LEU A 263 20.74 -0.74 -13.13
CA LEU A 263 20.66 0.57 -12.49
C LEU A 263 21.91 0.89 -11.65
N GLY A 264 22.98 0.11 -11.79
CA GLY A 264 24.23 0.31 -11.05
C GLY A 264 24.16 -0.10 -9.57
N MET A 265 23.14 -0.88 -9.17
CA MET A 265 22.97 -1.31 -7.79
C MET A 265 23.54 -2.73 -7.59
N PRO A 266 24.68 -2.89 -6.90
CA PRO A 266 25.29 -4.21 -6.69
C PRO A 266 24.38 -5.11 -5.87
N ARG A 267 24.41 -6.42 -6.18
CA ARG A 267 23.62 -7.42 -5.48
C ARG A 267 23.91 -7.43 -3.98
N ALA A 268 22.86 -7.51 -3.19
CA ALA A 268 22.93 -7.72 -1.76
C ALA A 268 22.44 -9.12 -1.37
N THR A 269 22.62 -9.49 -0.11
CA THR A 269 21.90 -10.59 0.52
C THR A 269 20.69 -10.08 1.28
N ILE A 270 19.76 -10.97 1.65
CA ILE A 270 18.62 -10.62 2.51
C ILE A 270 19.12 -10.12 3.88
N GLU A 271 20.26 -10.63 4.37
CA GLU A 271 20.85 -10.19 5.64
C GLU A 271 21.24 -8.71 5.61
N ASP A 272 21.76 -8.23 4.49
CA ASP A 272 22.16 -6.83 4.32
C ASP A 272 20.97 -5.86 4.40
N LEU A 273 19.74 -6.36 4.21
CA LEU A 273 18.50 -5.60 4.30
C LEU A 273 17.74 -5.87 5.60
N ARG A 274 18.24 -6.71 6.51
CA ARG A 274 17.50 -7.15 7.68
C ARG A 274 17.26 -6.00 8.67
N GLY A 275 16.00 -5.83 9.05
CA GLY A 275 15.56 -4.92 10.09
C GLY A 275 15.54 -5.56 11.48
N GLN A 276 15.35 -4.72 12.49
CA GLN A 276 15.21 -5.14 13.89
C GLN A 276 14.02 -4.43 14.53
N ASP A 277 14.17 -3.95 15.76
CA ASP A 277 13.14 -3.19 16.44
C ASP A 277 12.98 -1.77 15.85
N ALA A 278 11.95 -1.06 16.31
CA ALA A 278 11.63 0.28 15.83
C ALA A 278 12.76 1.30 16.02
N ARG A 279 13.55 1.19 17.11
CA ARG A 279 14.66 2.11 17.38
C ARG A 279 15.83 1.87 16.44
N TYR A 280 16.17 0.59 16.21
CA TYR A 280 17.19 0.23 15.22
C TYR A 280 16.77 0.70 13.82
N ASN A 281 15.54 0.41 13.40
CA ASN A 281 15.05 0.80 12.08
C ASN A 281 14.97 2.33 11.93
N ALA A 282 14.59 3.08 12.98
CA ALA A 282 14.67 4.54 12.99
C ALA A 282 16.12 5.03 12.79
N GLY A 283 17.09 4.43 13.47
CA GLY A 283 18.50 4.74 13.26
C GLY A 283 18.99 4.42 11.83
N VAL A 284 18.45 3.38 11.18
CA VAL A 284 18.72 3.10 9.75
C VAL A 284 18.16 4.22 8.88
N VAL A 285 16.92 4.66 9.13
CA VAL A 285 16.30 5.78 8.41
C VAL A 285 17.19 7.01 8.50
N GLU A 286 17.63 7.40 9.70
CA GLU A 286 18.48 8.57 9.90
C GLU A 286 19.80 8.48 9.10
N ARG A 287 20.45 7.31 9.09
CA ARG A 287 21.69 7.08 8.34
C ARG A 287 21.51 7.17 6.83
N VAL A 288 20.44 6.55 6.30
CA VAL A 288 20.11 6.63 4.87
C VAL A 288 19.82 8.08 4.48
N LEU A 289 19.03 8.80 5.27
CA LEU A 289 18.70 10.22 5.03
C LEU A 289 19.91 11.15 5.22
N ALA A 290 20.92 10.74 5.98
CA ALA A 290 22.21 11.43 6.09
C ALA A 290 23.18 11.11 4.94
N GLY A 291 22.76 10.27 3.99
CA GLY A 291 23.52 9.95 2.79
C GLY A 291 24.40 8.71 2.88
N GLU A 292 24.30 7.89 3.94
CA GLU A 292 25.07 6.64 4.08
C GLU A 292 24.90 5.76 2.84
N LYS A 293 26.01 5.42 2.19
CA LYS A 293 26.02 4.56 1.00
C LYS A 293 25.97 3.09 1.44
N GLY A 294 25.27 2.25 0.69
CA GLY A 294 25.15 0.82 0.98
C GLY A 294 23.91 0.17 0.39
N HIS A 295 23.73 -1.13 0.62
CA HIS A 295 22.63 -1.90 0.03
C HIS A 295 21.24 -1.44 0.47
N VAL A 296 21.08 -1.04 1.75
CA VAL A 296 19.81 -0.46 2.23
C VAL A 296 19.47 0.81 1.46
N ARG A 297 20.43 1.72 1.27
CA ARG A 297 20.21 2.92 0.46
C ARG A 297 19.80 2.56 -0.96
N ASN A 298 20.47 1.60 -1.60
CA ASN A 298 20.11 1.18 -2.96
C ASN A 298 18.67 0.66 -3.05
N ALA A 299 18.26 -0.19 -2.10
CA ALA A 299 16.87 -0.67 -2.02
C ALA A 299 15.87 0.48 -1.83
N VAL A 300 16.19 1.47 -0.98
CA VAL A 300 15.36 2.66 -0.79
C VAL A 300 15.26 3.48 -2.07
N LEU A 301 16.37 3.74 -2.75
CA LEU A 301 16.39 4.49 -4.01
C LEU A 301 15.58 3.79 -5.10
N LEU A 302 15.68 2.47 -5.19
CA LEU A 302 14.94 1.66 -6.16
C LEU A 302 13.42 1.73 -5.93
N ASN A 303 12.96 1.57 -4.69
CA ASN A 303 11.54 1.68 -4.36
C ASN A 303 11.03 3.12 -4.46
N SER A 304 11.88 4.11 -4.15
CA SER A 304 11.54 5.53 -4.37
C SER A 304 11.39 5.83 -5.85
N ALA A 305 12.26 5.28 -6.70
CA ALA A 305 12.15 5.42 -8.14
C ALA A 305 10.82 4.86 -8.65
N ALA A 306 10.37 3.71 -8.14
CA ALA A 306 9.08 3.15 -8.50
C ALA A 306 7.91 4.07 -8.10
N GLY A 307 7.95 4.64 -6.89
CA GLY A 307 6.96 5.61 -6.45
C GLY A 307 6.93 6.87 -7.32
N LEU A 308 8.10 7.41 -7.70
CA LEU A 308 8.21 8.58 -8.57
C LEU A 308 7.71 8.30 -9.99
N VAL A 309 8.01 7.13 -10.56
CA VAL A 309 7.50 6.73 -11.88
C VAL A 309 5.97 6.58 -11.88
N ALA A 310 5.40 6.00 -10.83
CA ALA A 310 3.94 5.93 -10.66
C ALA A 310 3.33 7.34 -10.50
N PHE A 311 4.00 8.22 -9.76
CA PHE A 311 3.54 9.58 -9.49
C PHE A 311 3.61 10.51 -10.70
N ASP A 312 4.52 10.28 -11.64
CA ASP A 312 4.64 11.11 -12.84
C ASP A 312 3.38 10.96 -13.74
N PRO A 313 2.79 12.07 -14.23
CA PRO A 313 1.54 12.06 -15.00
C PRO A 313 1.71 11.44 -16.39
N THR A 314 2.91 11.52 -16.95
CA THR A 314 3.24 10.98 -18.27
C THR A 314 4.30 9.89 -18.15
N ALA A 315 4.30 8.98 -19.13
CA ALA A 315 5.32 7.94 -19.27
C ALA A 315 5.98 8.08 -20.65
N GLU A 316 6.97 8.97 -20.75
CA GLU A 316 7.76 9.15 -21.98
C GLU A 316 9.02 8.29 -21.94
N GLY A 317 9.33 7.61 -23.05
CA GLY A 317 10.51 6.75 -23.18
C GLY A 317 10.31 5.34 -22.63
N SER A 318 11.39 4.55 -22.62
CA SER A 318 11.34 3.17 -22.12
C SER A 318 11.12 3.14 -20.61
N PHE A 319 10.58 2.03 -20.11
CA PHE A 319 10.43 1.81 -18.66
C PHE A 319 11.77 1.91 -17.93
N GLN A 320 12.82 1.33 -18.52
CA GLN A 320 14.18 1.34 -17.97
C GLN A 320 14.74 2.76 -17.86
N ASP A 321 14.58 3.60 -18.89
CA ASP A 321 15.05 4.98 -18.87
C ASP A 321 14.34 5.81 -17.79
N ARG A 322 13.02 5.61 -17.64
CA ARG A 322 12.22 6.27 -16.60
C ARG A 322 12.63 5.85 -15.21
N MET A 323 12.82 4.54 -14.97
CA MET A 323 13.33 4.04 -13.70
C MET A 323 14.72 4.60 -13.38
N ALA A 324 15.65 4.63 -14.35
CA ALA A 324 16.97 5.21 -14.16
C ALA A 324 16.93 6.71 -13.85
N ALA A 325 16.05 7.47 -14.53
CA ALA A 325 15.84 8.89 -14.23
C ALA A 325 15.25 9.12 -12.83
N ALA A 326 14.31 8.28 -12.43
CA ALA A 326 13.69 8.34 -11.11
C ALA A 326 14.65 7.95 -9.98
N VAL A 327 15.58 7.00 -10.21
CA VAL A 327 16.68 6.71 -9.27
C VAL A 327 17.53 7.95 -9.05
N ARG A 328 17.92 8.67 -10.11
CA ARG A 328 18.71 9.91 -9.97
C ARG A 328 17.97 11.00 -9.18
N ARG A 329 16.66 11.15 -9.38
CA ARG A 329 15.81 12.07 -8.59
C ARG A 329 15.79 11.67 -7.10
N ALA A 330 15.67 10.37 -6.82
CA ALA A 330 15.73 9.85 -5.45
C ALA A 330 17.10 10.06 -4.81
N GLU A 331 18.19 9.88 -5.57
CA GLU A 331 19.56 10.14 -5.11
C GLU A 331 19.76 11.60 -4.75
N GLU A 332 19.35 12.52 -5.62
CA GLU A 332 19.40 13.97 -5.36
C GLU A 332 18.59 14.33 -4.11
N SER A 333 17.40 13.75 -3.93
CA SER A 333 16.59 13.99 -2.74
C SER A 333 17.28 13.58 -1.44
N VAL A 334 18.10 12.53 -1.47
CA VAL A 334 18.88 12.10 -0.29
C VAL A 334 20.13 12.98 -0.15
N ASP A 335 20.92 13.13 -1.21
CA ASP A 335 22.25 13.75 -1.14
C ASP A 335 22.19 15.27 -0.94
N SER A 336 21.12 15.94 -1.39
CA SER A 336 20.85 17.35 -1.09
C SER A 336 20.33 17.60 0.33
N GLY A 337 19.94 16.56 1.06
CA GLY A 337 19.29 16.64 2.37
C GLY A 337 17.79 16.97 2.31
N ALA A 338 17.18 17.04 1.13
CA ALA A 338 15.75 17.36 0.99
C ALA A 338 14.83 16.34 1.70
N ALA A 339 15.14 15.04 1.60
CA ALA A 339 14.40 13.98 2.29
C ALA A 339 14.52 14.09 3.82
N ARG A 340 15.71 14.44 4.33
CA ARG A 340 15.92 14.71 5.76
C ARG A 340 15.11 15.92 6.22
N ALA A 341 15.13 16.99 5.43
CA ALA A 341 14.36 18.21 5.74
C ALA A 341 12.84 17.96 5.77
N VAL A 342 12.32 17.03 4.97
CA VAL A 342 10.92 16.59 5.06
C VAL A 342 10.64 15.98 6.43
N LEU A 343 11.47 15.03 6.89
CA LEU A 343 11.30 14.40 8.20
C LEU A 343 11.34 15.45 9.33
N ASP A 344 12.33 16.33 9.33
CA ASP A 344 12.49 17.36 10.37
C ASP A 344 11.30 18.33 10.41
N ARG A 345 10.78 18.75 9.24
CA ARG A 345 9.56 19.56 9.14
C ARG A 345 8.33 18.79 9.62
N TRP A 346 8.25 17.49 9.34
CA TRP A 346 7.11 16.67 9.75
C TRP A 346 7.06 16.49 11.27
N ILE A 347 8.19 16.18 11.89
CA ILE A 347 8.33 16.12 13.36
C ILE A 347 7.90 17.46 13.97
N SER A 348 8.45 18.57 13.45
CA SER A 348 8.12 19.92 13.93
C SER A 348 6.65 20.30 13.72
N HIS A 349 6.01 19.80 12.67
CA HIS A 349 4.60 20.06 12.40
C HIS A 349 3.68 19.31 13.36
N THR A 350 3.98 18.04 13.65
CA THR A 350 3.17 17.19 14.53
C THR A 350 3.42 17.43 16.03
N ALA A 351 4.49 18.15 16.38
CA ALA A 351 4.77 18.55 17.75
C ALA A 351 3.96 19.78 18.24
N ARG A 352 3.26 20.48 17.33
CA ARG A 352 2.42 21.65 17.64
C ARG A 352 1.14 21.27 18.36
#